data_AF-A0A7S2ASG7-F1
#
_entry.id   AF-A0A7S2ASG7-F1
#
_cell.length_a   1.000
_cell.length_b   1.000
_cell.length_c   1.000
_cell.angle_alpha   90.00
_cell.angle_beta   90.00
_cell.angle_gamma   90.00
#
_symmetry.space_group_name_H-M   'P 1'
#
loop_
_entity.id
_entity.type
_entity.pdbx_description
1 polymer ?
#
loop_
_entity_poly.entity_id
_entity_poly.type
_entity_poly.pdbx_seq_one_letter_code
_entity_poly.pdbx_strand_id
1 'polypeptide(L)'
;DPSRLDGTWLSRADGEIRGYVEGGRLRWEEDGTATPLTIHGDRGNIVSLTVDGKAYSGVLSDDERLLRWGDGDLWVRMDEFYAQLSKLCSNNLEEEGLHWGAWSRKHPVSRSGSRHGGKPYKVQAAFA
;
A
#
# COMPACT_ATOMS: atom_id res chain seq x y z
N ASP A 1 4.63 -7.15 -21.84
CA ASP A 1 3.95 -5.91 -22.26
C ASP A 1 4.13 -4.87 -21.15
N PRO A 2 4.77 -3.72 -21.41
CA PRO A 2 4.91 -2.63 -20.45
C PRO A 2 3.59 -2.09 -19.90
N SER A 3 2.50 -2.20 -20.68
CA SER A 3 1.18 -1.70 -20.31
C SER A 3 0.61 -2.33 -19.04
N ARG A 4 1.09 -3.52 -18.67
CA ARG A 4 0.72 -4.21 -17.42
C ARG A 4 1.06 -3.42 -16.17
N LEU A 5 1.94 -2.43 -16.28
CA LEU A 5 2.31 -1.56 -15.17
C LEU A 5 1.56 -0.23 -15.21
N ASP A 6 0.81 0.09 -16.27
CA ASP A 6 0.21 1.41 -16.46
C ASP A 6 -0.84 1.74 -15.38
N GLY A 7 -0.74 2.95 -14.83
CA GLY A 7 -1.63 3.44 -13.78
C GLY A 7 -0.88 4.08 -12.61
N THR A 8 -1.65 4.56 -11.64
CA THR A 8 -1.12 5.20 -10.42
C THR A 8 -0.74 4.15 -9.39
N TRP A 9 0.46 4.28 -8.85
CA TRP A 9 0.99 3.40 -7.82
C TRP A 9 1.19 4.15 -6.52
N LEU A 10 0.80 3.50 -5.43
CA LEU A 10 0.91 4.01 -4.07
C LEU A 10 1.67 3.04 -3.18
N SER A 11 2.40 3.57 -2.22
CA SER A 11 3.06 2.74 -1.23
C SER A 11 2.03 2.16 -0.27
N ARG A 12 2.15 0.87 -0.01
CA ARG A 12 1.28 0.16 0.93
C ARG A 12 1.53 0.60 2.38
N ALA A 13 2.73 1.11 2.68
CA ALA A 13 3.14 1.43 4.04
C ALA A 13 2.45 2.70 4.57
N ASP A 14 2.30 3.70 3.70
CA ASP A 14 1.87 5.06 4.03
C ASP A 14 0.60 5.49 3.26
N GLY A 15 0.27 4.81 2.14
CA GLY A 15 -0.83 5.17 1.24
C GLY A 15 -0.49 6.31 0.28
N GLU A 16 0.76 6.80 0.29
CA GLU A 16 1.19 7.91 -0.55
C GLU A 16 1.44 7.47 -1.98
N ILE A 17 1.15 8.37 -2.93
CA ILE A 17 1.40 8.14 -4.35
C ILE A 17 2.92 8.15 -4.57
N ARG A 18 3.43 7.07 -5.16
CA ARG A 18 4.84 6.98 -5.59
C ARG A 18 5.01 7.51 -7.01
N GLY A 19 4.03 7.28 -7.86
CA GLY A 19 4.01 7.86 -9.18
C GLY A 19 2.97 7.25 -10.10
N TYR A 20 3.03 7.70 -11.35
CA TYR A 20 2.18 7.23 -12.44
C TYR A 20 3.03 6.53 -13.50
N VAL A 21 2.66 5.32 -13.87
CA VAL A 21 3.32 4.57 -14.94
C VAL A 21 2.50 4.68 -16.22
N GLU A 22 3.18 5.00 -17.32
CA GLU A 22 2.59 5.00 -18.66
C GLU A 22 3.67 4.69 -19.70
N GLY A 23 3.35 3.77 -20.62
CA GLY A 23 4.24 3.46 -21.75
C GLY A 23 5.61 2.94 -21.31
N GLY A 24 5.67 2.22 -20.18
CA GLY A 24 6.91 1.68 -19.63
C GLY A 24 7.83 2.71 -18.97
N ARG A 25 7.31 3.88 -18.59
CA ARG A 25 8.03 4.88 -17.80
C ARG A 25 7.26 5.20 -16.53
N LEU A 26 7.96 5.28 -15.41
CA LEU A 26 7.43 5.76 -14.14
C LEU A 26 7.72 7.26 -14.04
N ARG A 27 6.67 8.07 -13.92
CA ARG A 27 6.76 9.48 -13.50
C ARG A 27 6.60 9.55 -11.99
N TRP A 28 7.63 9.98 -11.28
CA TRP A 28 7.63 10.11 -9.83
C TRP A 28 6.72 11.26 -9.38
N GLU A 29 5.98 11.03 -8.30
CA GLU A 29 5.10 12.08 -7.72
C GLU A 29 5.91 13.19 -7.05
N GLU A 30 7.06 12.85 -6.45
CA GLU A 30 7.87 13.78 -5.65
C GLU A 30 8.44 14.95 -6.47
N ASP A 31 9.02 14.66 -7.64
CA ASP A 31 9.77 15.65 -8.44
C ASP A 31 9.34 15.70 -9.91
N GLY A 32 8.39 14.84 -10.33
CA GLY A 32 7.93 14.75 -11.71
C GLY A 32 8.93 14.14 -12.70
N THR A 33 10.09 13.67 -12.24
CA THR A 33 11.08 13.02 -13.10
C THR A 33 10.56 11.68 -13.63
N ALA A 34 11.11 11.21 -14.75
CA ALA A 34 10.66 9.99 -15.40
C ALA A 34 11.78 8.95 -15.52
N THR A 35 11.57 7.78 -14.93
CA THR A 35 12.51 6.65 -14.97
C THR A 35 11.95 5.54 -15.87
N PRO A 36 12.76 4.99 -16.81
CA PRO A 36 12.32 3.84 -17.61
C PRO A 36 12.18 2.58 -16.74
N LEU A 37 11.11 1.83 -16.97
CA LEU A 37 10.90 0.50 -16.40
C LEU A 37 11.28 -0.56 -17.42
N THR A 38 11.93 -1.63 -16.96
CA THR A 38 12.22 -2.80 -17.79
C THR A 38 11.47 -3.99 -17.22
N ILE A 39 10.79 -4.75 -18.09
CA ILE A 39 10.11 -5.99 -17.73
C ILE A 39 10.94 -7.18 -18.24
N HIS A 40 11.13 -8.17 -17.37
CA HIS A 40 11.93 -9.37 -17.60
C HIS A 40 11.11 -10.64 -17.37
N GLY A 41 11.69 -11.76 -17.83
CA GLY A 41 11.16 -13.11 -17.65
C GLY A 41 10.02 -13.45 -18.62
N ASP A 42 9.82 -14.75 -18.85
CA ASP A 42 8.83 -15.24 -19.82
C ASP A 42 7.39 -14.84 -19.48
N ARG A 43 7.10 -14.74 -18.18
CA ARG A 43 5.80 -14.28 -17.66
C ARG A 43 5.66 -12.76 -17.64
N GLY A 44 6.73 -12.02 -17.92
CA GLY A 44 6.77 -10.56 -17.89
C GLY A 44 6.34 -9.97 -16.56
N ASN A 45 6.72 -10.60 -15.44
CA ASN A 45 6.33 -10.21 -14.09
C ASN A 45 7.50 -9.69 -13.24
N ILE A 46 8.74 -9.77 -13.76
CA ILE A 46 9.91 -9.21 -13.09
C ILE A 46 10.10 -7.79 -13.63
N VAL A 47 10.18 -6.81 -12.75
CA VAL A 47 10.32 -5.39 -13.11
C VAL A 47 11.66 -4.90 -12.58
N SER A 48 12.34 -4.02 -13.32
CA SER A 48 13.52 -3.31 -12.80
C SER A 48 13.55 -1.86 -13.24
N LEU A 49 14.18 -1.02 -12.42
CA LEU A 49 14.47 0.38 -12.72
C LEU A 49 15.79 0.82 -12.10
N THR A 50 16.32 1.96 -12.55
CA THR A 50 17.52 2.57 -11.98
C THR A 50 17.21 3.99 -11.55
N VAL A 51 17.43 4.30 -10.26
CA VAL A 51 17.27 5.64 -9.66
C VAL A 51 18.58 5.99 -8.99
N ASP A 52 19.11 7.17 -9.29
CA ASP A 52 20.39 7.67 -8.75
C ASP A 52 21.56 6.68 -8.87
N GLY A 53 21.61 5.96 -10.00
CA GLY A 53 22.64 4.95 -10.28
C GLY A 53 22.46 3.62 -9.52
N LYS A 54 21.42 3.49 -8.69
CA LYS A 54 21.08 2.25 -7.99
C LYS A 54 19.97 1.50 -8.71
N ALA A 55 20.22 0.22 -8.98
CA ALA A 55 19.24 -0.67 -9.57
C ALA A 55 18.29 -1.23 -8.51
N TYR A 56 17.00 -1.21 -8.84
CA TYR A 56 15.92 -1.80 -8.05
C TYR A 56 15.22 -2.84 -8.92
N SER A 57 14.81 -3.95 -8.30
CA SER A 57 14.03 -4.99 -8.96
C SER A 57 12.83 -5.35 -8.12
N GLY A 58 11.75 -5.76 -8.77
CA GLY A 58 10.51 -6.14 -8.12
C GLY A 58 9.74 -7.19 -8.90
N VAL A 59 8.70 -7.73 -8.26
CA VAL A 59 7.83 -8.74 -8.83
C VAL A 59 6.39 -8.23 -8.82
N LEU A 60 5.78 -8.17 -10.01
CA LEU A 60 4.38 -7.87 -10.22
C LEU A 60 3.54 -9.13 -9.92
N SER A 61 2.45 -8.96 -9.17
CA SER A 61 1.49 -10.03 -8.90
C SER A 61 0.73 -10.45 -10.17
N ASP A 62 0.17 -11.66 -10.16
CA ASP A 62 -0.58 -12.19 -11.31
C ASP A 62 -1.85 -11.38 -11.61
N ASP A 63 -2.45 -10.75 -10.60
CA ASP A 63 -3.61 -9.86 -10.75
C ASP A 63 -3.22 -8.41 -11.12
N GLU A 64 -1.92 -8.14 -11.24
CA GLU A 64 -1.34 -6.85 -11.63
C GLU A 64 -1.65 -5.71 -10.65
N ARG A 65 -2.09 -6.01 -9.43
CA ARG A 65 -2.45 -5.01 -8.41
C ARG A 65 -1.33 -4.70 -7.42
N LEU A 66 -0.34 -5.57 -7.29
CA LEU A 66 0.74 -5.46 -6.31
C LEU A 66 2.09 -5.59 -6.99
N LEU A 67 3.00 -4.68 -6.65
CA LEU A 67 4.40 -4.72 -7.06
C LEU A 67 5.27 -4.77 -5.81
N ARG A 68 5.99 -5.88 -5.62
CA ARG A 68 6.90 -6.08 -4.49
C ARG A 68 8.33 -5.83 -4.91
N TRP A 69 8.95 -4.79 -4.36
CA TRP A 69 10.35 -4.46 -4.59
C TRP A 69 11.29 -5.27 -3.69
N GLY A 70 12.52 -5.45 -4.17
CA GLY A 70 13.56 -6.24 -3.50
C GLY A 70 14.14 -5.59 -2.24
N ASP A 71 13.91 -4.30 -2.04
CA ASP A 71 14.25 -3.56 -0.82
C ASP A 71 13.18 -3.69 0.29
N GLY A 72 12.05 -4.32 -0.02
CA GLY A 72 10.94 -4.51 0.91
C GLY A 72 9.74 -3.60 0.65
N ASP A 73 9.85 -2.60 -0.23
CA ASP A 73 8.73 -1.75 -0.57
C ASP A 73 7.62 -2.55 -1.29
N LEU A 74 6.38 -2.24 -0.93
CA LEU A 74 5.18 -2.82 -1.53
C LEU A 74 4.36 -1.71 -2.13
N TRP A 75 4.19 -1.72 -3.45
CA TRP A 75 3.33 -0.78 -4.14
C TRP A 75 2.02 -1.45 -4.51
N VAL A 76 0.93 -0.70 -4.39
CA VAL A 76 -0.41 -1.11 -4.76
C VAL A 76 -0.87 -0.23 -5.90
N ARG A 77 -1.57 -0.81 -6.87
CA ARG A 77 -2.20 -0.02 -7.93
C ARG A 77 -3.46 0.66 -7.38
N MET A 78 -3.58 1.96 -7.62
CA MET A 78 -4.80 2.70 -7.33
C MET A 78 -5.90 2.21 -8.28
N ASP A 79 -6.94 1.59 -7.72
CA ASP A 79 -8.15 1.27 -8.46
C ASP A 79 -9.23 2.35 -8.24
N GLU A 80 -10.34 2.25 -8.97
CA GLU A 80 -11.45 3.20 -8.87
C GLU A 80 -12.03 3.26 -7.45
N PHE A 81 -11.98 2.16 -6.70
CA PHE A 81 -12.50 2.09 -5.34
C PHE A 81 -11.61 2.87 -4.36
N TYR A 82 -10.29 2.72 -4.45
CA TYR A 82 -9.34 3.54 -3.71
C TYR A 82 -9.43 5.02 -4.09
N ALA A 83 -9.66 5.33 -5.37
CA ALA A 83 -9.88 6.71 -5.81
C ALA A 83 -11.15 7.33 -5.24
N GLN A 84 -12.23 6.55 -5.10
CA GLN A 84 -13.47 7.00 -4.46
C GLN A 84 -13.32 7.13 -2.94
N LEU A 85 -12.70 6.14 -2.28
CA LEU A 85 -12.48 6.16 -0.84
C LEU A 85 -11.54 7.30 -0.41
N SER A 86 -10.45 7.52 -1.13
CA SER A 86 -9.54 8.64 -0.85
C SER A 86 -10.27 9.98 -0.94
N LYS A 87 -11.10 10.18 -1.96
CA LYS A 87 -11.95 11.39 -2.08
C LYS A 87 -12.93 11.54 -0.90
N LEU A 88 -13.55 10.46 -0.45
CA LEU A 88 -14.48 10.50 0.69
C LEU A 88 -13.77 10.83 2.01
N CYS A 89 -12.53 10.37 2.21
CA CYS A 89 -11.72 10.71 3.38
C CYS A 89 -11.13 12.13 3.31
N SER A 90 -10.80 12.63 2.11
CA SER A 90 -10.27 13.98 1.91
C SER A 90 -11.35 15.08 2.00
N ASN A 91 -12.62 14.74 1.84
CA ASN A 91 -13.74 15.68 1.88
C ASN A 91 -14.33 15.91 3.30
N ASN A 92 -13.69 15.44 4.37
CA ASN A 92 -14.20 15.58 5.75
C ASN A 92 -13.29 16.38 6.70
N LEU A 93 -12.51 17.32 6.15
CA LEU A 93 -11.79 18.34 6.93
C LEU A 93 -12.22 19.77 6.56
N GLU A 94 -13.49 19.96 6.20
CA GLU A 94 -14.14 21.25 6.44
C GLU A 94 -14.79 21.18 7.82
N GLU A 95 -14.22 21.96 8.75
CA GLU A 95 -14.71 22.22 10.10
C GLU A 95 -16.09 22.89 10.09
N GLU A 96 -17.13 22.19 9.68
CA GLU A 96 -18.51 22.59 9.92
C GLU A 96 -19.07 21.73 11.07
N GLY A 97 -18.69 22.09 12.29
CA GLY A 97 -19.57 22.00 13.46
C GLY A 97 -20.18 20.64 13.82
N LEU A 98 -19.46 19.52 13.68
CA LEU A 98 -19.92 18.24 14.25
C LEU A 98 -19.74 18.24 15.77
N HIS A 99 -20.76 18.74 16.45
CA HIS A 99 -20.97 18.68 17.90
C HIS A 99 -21.02 17.21 18.38
N TRP A 100 -19.85 16.65 18.73
CA TRP A 100 -19.70 15.31 19.34
C TRP A 100 -20.43 15.13 20.69
N GLY A 101 -21.04 16.19 21.24
CA GLY A 101 -21.77 16.16 22.52
C GLY A 101 -23.10 15.38 22.51
N ALA A 102 -23.56 14.88 21.36
CA ALA A 102 -24.85 14.19 21.24
C ALA A 102 -24.76 12.65 21.13
N TRP A 103 -23.56 12.06 21.14
CA TRP A 103 -23.43 10.61 21.38
C TRP A 103 -23.70 10.33 22.86
N SER A 104 -24.99 10.14 23.11
CA SER A 104 -25.60 9.89 24.40
C SER A 104 -24.84 8.79 25.14
N ARG A 105 -24.45 9.13 26.37
CA ARG A 105 -23.90 8.23 27.38
C ARG A 105 -24.91 7.13 27.69
N LYS A 106 -24.94 6.07 26.89
CA LYS A 106 -25.54 4.78 27.25
C LYS A 106 -24.66 3.64 26.75
N HIS A 107 -23.37 3.70 27.09
CA HIS A 107 -22.62 2.46 27.27
C HIS A 107 -23.13 1.82 28.57
N PRO A 108 -23.62 0.56 28.54
CA PRO A 108 -23.74 -0.22 29.75
C PRO A 108 -22.34 -0.34 30.37
N VAL A 109 -22.27 0.02 31.66
CA VAL A 109 -21.05 -0.04 32.47
C VAL A 109 -20.48 -1.46 32.43
N SER A 110 -19.16 -1.52 32.31
CA SER A 110 -18.31 -2.69 32.48
C SER A 110 -18.72 -3.51 33.70
N ARG A 111 -19.09 -4.79 33.48
CA ARG A 111 -19.14 -5.78 34.54
C ARG A 111 -17.80 -6.51 34.59
N SER A 112 -17.07 -6.24 35.66
CA SER A 112 -15.96 -7.05 36.16
C SER A 112 -16.41 -8.49 36.40
N GLY A 113 -15.61 -9.44 35.94
CA GLY A 113 -15.81 -10.88 36.14
C GLY A 113 -14.51 -11.64 35.90
N SER A 114 -14.03 -12.30 36.95
CA SER A 114 -12.67 -12.79 37.17
C SER A 114 -12.30 -14.09 36.43
N ARG A 115 -11.00 -14.21 36.11
CA ARG A 115 -10.14 -15.41 35.99
C ARG A 115 -10.48 -16.50 34.95
N HIS A 116 -9.46 -16.88 34.16
CA HIS A 116 -8.79 -18.20 34.04
C HIS A 116 -7.88 -18.10 32.78
N GLY A 117 -6.56 -18.00 32.88
CA GLY A 117 -5.67 -19.16 33.03
C GLY A 117 -5.29 -19.78 31.67
N GLY A 118 -4.37 -19.17 30.91
CA GLY A 118 -3.85 -19.71 29.64
C GLY A 118 -2.35 -19.42 29.49
N LYS A 119 -1.54 -20.49 29.44
CA LYS A 119 -0.07 -20.49 29.50
C LYS A 119 0.59 -19.95 28.20
N PRO A 120 1.82 -19.41 28.28
CA PRO A 120 2.58 -18.93 27.12
C PRO A 120 3.07 -20.07 26.22
N TYR A 121 2.99 -19.86 24.91
CA TYR A 121 3.47 -20.76 23.86
C TYR A 121 5.00 -20.67 23.74
N LYS A 122 5.67 -21.83 23.71
CA LYS A 122 7.12 -21.96 23.46
C LYS A 122 7.38 -21.90 21.95
N VAL A 123 8.36 -21.10 21.57
CA VAL A 123 8.98 -21.10 20.23
C VAL A 123 10.04 -22.21 20.21
N GLN A 124 9.95 -23.13 19.25
CA GLN A 124 11.03 -24.05 18.93
C GLN A 124 11.66 -23.62 17.59
N ALA A 125 12.95 -23.31 17.65
CA ALA A 125 13.81 -23.16 16.49
C ALA A 125 14.18 -24.57 15.96
N ALA A 126 14.14 -24.74 14.64
CA ALA A 126 14.76 -25.87 13.96
C ALA A 126 15.82 -25.29 12.99
N PHE A 127 17.08 -25.57 13.30
CA PHE A 127 18.18 -25.53 12.34
C PHE A 127 18.29 -26.93 11.73
N ALA A 128 18.46 -26.98 10.41
CA ALA A 128 19.18 -28.03 9.70
C ALA A 128 19.85 -27.39 8.49
#